data_AF-A0A4Q7AJG0-F1
#
_entry.id   AF-A0A4Q7AJG0-F1
#
_cell.length_a   1.000
_cell.length_b   1.000
_cell.length_c   1.000
_cell.angle_alpha   90.00
_cell.angle_beta   90.00
_cell.angle_gamma   90.00
#
_symmetry.space_group_name_H-M   'P 1'
#
loop_
_entity.id
_entity.type
_entity.pdbx_description
1 polymer ?
#
loop_
_entity_poly.entity_id
_entity_poly.type
_entity_poly.pdbx_seq_one_letter_code
_entity_poly.pdbx_strand_id
1 'polypeptide(L)' 'MTNQDEILANLSEDELFEVAEYGIQVRIELRLGGKVNDDPQFLYDALDAIEDMDVEQLKACIREHTAKFDQEK' A
#
# COMPACT_ATOMS: atom_id res chain seq x y z
N MET A 1 6.94 14.11 -14.66
CA MET A 1 6.30 13.30 -13.60
C MET A 1 5.57 12.20 -14.33
N THR A 2 6.03 10.97 -14.23
CA THR A 2 5.26 9.82 -14.71
C THR A 2 3.99 9.78 -13.88
N ASN A 3 2.82 9.86 -14.51
CA ASN A 3 1.56 9.92 -13.80
C ASN A 3 1.34 8.54 -13.16
N GLN A 4 1.22 8.46 -11.82
CA GLN A 4 1.06 7.19 -11.12
C GLN A 4 -0.10 6.38 -11.72
N ASP A 5 -1.17 7.07 -12.14
CA ASP A 5 -2.32 6.47 -12.81
C ASP A 5 -1.97 5.80 -14.15
N GLU A 6 -1.03 6.35 -14.92
CA GLU A 6 -0.57 5.72 -16.17
C GLU A 6 0.23 4.46 -15.90
N ILE A 7 1.01 4.43 -14.82
CA ILE A 7 1.76 3.23 -14.41
C ILE A 7 0.76 2.14 -13.98
N LEU A 8 -0.14 2.49 -13.06
CA LEU A 8 -1.12 1.55 -12.50
C LEU A 8 -2.10 0.99 -13.55
N ALA A 9 -2.39 1.75 -14.62
CA ALA A 9 -3.25 1.28 -15.70
C ALA A 9 -2.61 0.18 -16.57
N ASN A 10 -1.28 0.04 -16.54
CA ASN A 10 -0.55 -0.93 -17.34
C ASN A 10 -0.12 -2.18 -16.55
N LEU A 11 -0.43 -2.24 -15.25
CA LEU A 11 -0.12 -3.39 -14.41
C LEU A 11 -1.26 -4.41 -14.45
N SER A 12 -0.88 -5.69 -14.42
CA SER A 12 -1.78 -6.81 -14.16
C SER A 12 -2.31 -6.79 -12.72
N GLU A 13 -3.35 -7.57 -12.45
CA GLU A 13 -3.92 -7.72 -11.11
C GLU A 13 -2.87 -8.24 -10.10
N ASP A 14 -2.09 -9.25 -10.49
CA ASP A 14 -1.00 -9.79 -9.67
C ASP A 14 0.06 -8.73 -9.34
N GLU A 15 0.48 -7.93 -10.32
CA GLU A 15 1.44 -6.84 -10.10
C GLU A 15 0.84 -5.73 -9.22
N LEU A 16 -0.46 -5.43 -9.35
CA LEU A 16 -1.15 -4.49 -8.48
C LEU A 16 -1.22 -5.01 -7.04
N PHE A 17 -1.47 -6.31 -6.87
CA PHE A 17 -1.46 -6.96 -5.56
C PHE A 17 -0.08 -6.84 -4.91
N GLU A 18 0.99 -7.22 -5.61
CA GLU A 18 2.37 -7.14 -5.09
C GLU A 18 2.75 -5.71 -4.69
N VAL A 19 2.37 -4.71 -5.50
CA VAL A 19 2.66 -3.31 -5.19
C VAL A 19 1.84 -2.81 -3.99
N ALA A 20 0.58 -3.21 -3.87
CA ALA A 20 -0.26 -2.88 -2.73
C ALA A 20 0.29 -3.50 -1.44
N GLU A 21 0.61 -4.79 -1.47
CA GLU A 21 1.21 -5.53 -0.36
C GLU A 21 2.50 -4.85 0.11
N TYR A 22 3.42 -4.58 -0.82
CA TYR A 22 4.68 -3.92 -0.52
C TYR A 22 4.47 -2.54 0.13
N GLY A 23 3.54 -1.74 -0.38
CA GLY A 23 3.21 -0.43 0.18
C GLY A 23 2.73 -0.50 1.64
N ILE A 24 1.98 -1.55 2.00
CA ILE A 24 1.54 -1.79 3.38
C ILE A 24 2.70 -2.28 4.25
N GLN A 25 3.49 -3.25 3.77
CA GLN A 25 4.64 -3.81 4.50
C GLN A 25 5.66 -2.75 4.87
N VAL A 26 6.01 -1.85 3.96
CA VAL A 26 6.96 -0.75 4.25
C VAL A 26 6.44 0.17 5.37
N ARG A 27 5.12 0.42 5.43
CA ARG A 27 4.53 1.23 6.51
C ARG A 27 4.53 0.49 7.85
N ILE A 28 4.45 -0.85 7.86
CA ILE A 28 4.65 -1.67 9.06
C ILE A 28 6.10 -1.55 9.52
N GLU A 29 7.07 -1.63 8.62
CA GLU A 29 8.49 -1.49 8.94
C GLU A 29 8.83 -0.15 9.57
N LEU A 30 8.19 0.96 9.15
CA LEU A 30 8.34 2.26 9.81
C LEU A 30 7.99 2.21 11.30
N ARG A 31 6.94 1.45 11.66
CA ARG A 31 6.44 1.32 13.03
C ARG A 31 7.31 0.37 13.85
N LEU A 32 7.66 -0.78 13.29
CA LEU A 32 8.59 -1.72 13.92
C LEU A 32 9.97 -1.08 14.15
N GLY A 33 10.39 -0.17 13.28
CA GLY A 33 11.61 0.63 13.42
C GLY A 33 11.49 1.84 14.36
N GLY A 34 10.32 2.11 14.94
CA GLY A 34 10.08 3.23 15.87
C GLY A 34 10.07 4.63 15.22
N LYS A 35 9.97 4.71 13.89
CA LYS A 35 9.87 5.99 13.16
C LYS A 35 8.47 6.59 13.28
N VAL A 36 7.46 5.73 13.31
CA VAL A 36 6.07 6.07 13.63
C VAL A 36 5.67 5.28 14.87
N ASN A 37 5.14 5.96 15.88
CA ASN A 37 4.85 5.36 17.20
C ASN A 37 3.34 5.23 17.43
N ASP A 38 2.65 4.54 16.52
CA ASP A 38 1.28 4.08 16.65
C ASP A 38 1.21 2.54 16.53
N ASP A 39 0.05 1.97 16.83
CA ASP A 39 -0.18 0.52 16.75
C ASP A 39 -0.29 0.08 15.26
N PRO A 40 0.54 -0.87 14.78
CA PRO A 40 0.47 -1.35 13.40
C PRO A 40 -0.72 -2.28 13.10
N GLN A 41 -1.58 -2.64 14.07
CA GLN A 41 -2.67 -3.61 13.86
C GLN A 41 -3.52 -3.31 12.62
N PHE A 42 -3.87 -2.04 12.39
CA PHE A 42 -4.68 -1.64 11.24
C PHE A 42 -4.00 -1.90 9.88
N LEU A 43 -2.66 -2.00 9.84
CA LEU A 43 -1.91 -2.35 8.62
C LEU A 43 -1.89 -3.85 8.39
N TYR A 44 -1.86 -4.65 9.46
CA TYR A 44 -2.04 -6.10 9.34
C TYR A 44 -3.45 -6.43 8.87
N ASP A 45 -4.47 -5.77 9.42
CA ASP A 45 -5.85 -5.92 8.95
C ASP A 45 -5.98 -5.52 7.46
N ALA A 46 -5.22 -4.50 7.02
CA ALA A 46 -5.18 -4.10 5.62
C ALA A 46 -4.51 -5.17 4.73
N LEU A 47 -3.44 -5.83 5.19
CA LEU A 47 -2.80 -6.93 4.46
C LEU A 47 -3.75 -8.11 4.28
N ASP A 48 -4.49 -8.50 5.33
CA ASP A 48 -5.47 -9.58 5.20
C ASP A 48 -6.58 -9.20 4.21
N ALA A 49 -6.97 -7.92 4.18
CA ALA A 49 -8.03 -7.44 3.30
C ALA A 49 -7.63 -7.32 1.82
N ILE A 50 -6.33 -7.19 1.48
CA ILE A 50 -5.93 -7.05 0.08
C ILE A 50 -6.11 -8.34 -0.73
N GLU A 51 -6.15 -9.51 -0.09
CA GLU A 51 -6.37 -10.81 -0.76
C GLU A 51 -7.73 -10.89 -1.48
N ASP A 52 -8.72 -10.13 -1.02
CA ASP A 52 -10.08 -10.10 -1.56
C ASP A 52 -10.36 -8.86 -2.44
N MET A 53 -9.36 -8.02 -2.72
CA MET A 53 -9.54 -6.77 -3.47
C MET A 53 -9.54 -6.98 -5.00
N ASP A 54 -10.47 -6.31 -5.68
CA ASP A 54 -10.43 -6.19 -7.14
C ASP A 54 -9.39 -5.17 -7.63
N VAL A 55 -9.15 -5.16 -8.95
CA VAL A 55 -8.19 -4.27 -9.62
C VAL A 55 -8.36 -2.79 -9.25
N GLU A 56 -9.59 -2.27 -9.14
CA GLU A 56 -9.80 -0.84 -8.83
C GLU A 56 -9.58 -0.56 -7.34
N GLN A 57 -9.95 -1.51 -6.47
CA GLN A 57 -9.65 -1.47 -5.05
C GLN A 57 -8.14 -1.52 -4.78
N LEU A 58 -7.39 -2.39 -5.49
CA LEU A 58 -5.93 -2.45 -5.40
C LEU A 58 -5.27 -1.13 -5.82
N LYS A 59 -5.70 -0.53 -6.93
CA LYS A 59 -5.21 0.80 -7.35
C LYS A 59 -5.50 1.88 -6.31
N ALA A 60 -6.68 1.87 -5.71
CA ALA A 60 -7.03 2.80 -4.63
C ALA A 60 -6.16 2.59 -3.39
N CYS A 61 -5.93 1.34 -3.00
CA CYS A 61 -5.05 0.94 -1.90
C CYS A 61 -3.62 1.45 -2.13
N ILE A 62 -3.05 1.23 -3.32
CA ILE A 62 -1.70 1.71 -3.67
C ILE A 62 -1.62 3.24 -3.51
N ARG A 63 -2.59 3.99 -4.04
CA ARG A 63 -2.62 5.46 -3.94
C ARG A 63 -2.68 5.91 -2.47
N GLU A 64 -3.55 5.30 -1.68
CA GLU A 64 -3.72 5.62 -0.27
C GLU A 64 -2.43 5.35 0.54
N HIS A 65 -1.86 4.16 0.39
CA HIS A 65 -0.67 3.77 1.14
C HIS A 65 0.58 4.53 0.69
N THR A 66 0.69 4.86 -0.59
CA THR A 66 1.75 5.77 -1.09
C THR A 66 1.64 7.14 -0.45
N ALA A 67 0.45 7.75 -0.46
CA ALA A 67 0.23 9.08 0.10
C ALA A 67 0.48 9.12 1.61
N LYS A 68 0.05 8.09 2.35
CA LYS A 68 0.31 7.97 3.79
C LYS A 68 1.78 7.75 4.09
N PHE A 69 2.48 6.91 3.33
CA PHE A 69 3.91 6.71 3.49
C PHE A 69 4.72 8.01 3.33
N ASP A 70 4.39 8.83 2.33
CA ASP A 70 5.05 10.12 2.12
C ASP A 70 4.81 11.12 3.26
N GLN A 71 3.72 10.98 4.02
CA GLN A 71 3.43 11.78 5.22
C GLN A 71 4.13 11.23 6.48
N GLU A 72 4.41 9.92 6.51
CA GLU A 72 4.98 9.21 7.65
C GLU A 72 6.52 9.19 7.65
N LYS A 73 7.17 9.42 6.50
CA LYS A 73 8.65 9.46 6.38
C LYS A 73 9.26 10.73 6.96
#